data_AF-A0A1G2Z9N6-F1
#
_entry.id   AF-A0A1G2Z9N6-F1
#
_cell.length_a   1.000
_cell.length_b   1.000
_cell.length_c   1.000
_cell.angle_alpha   90.00
_cell.angle_beta   90.00
_cell.angle_gamma   90.00
#
_symmetry.space_group_name_H-M   'P 1'
#
loop_
_entity.id
_entity.type
_entity.pdbx_description
1 polymer ?
#
loop_
_entity_poly.entity_id
_entity_poly.type
_entity_poly.pdbx_seq_one_letter_code
_entity_poly.pdbx_strand_id
1 'polypeptide(L)'
;MAVEIDPTLSSIAKLRLTMPPGNHAKTIERMGGSVKSEGLGDGGIERQNVQIVNADALAGKGTLNPAVVEAMERARTEVGPGRLLLVSNLPYDVASPVIVHLVKGPVVADAMFVTVQKEVARRMTAAPGGRDYGTLSIFLQATGEVEILRVLKPSVFWPPPGVDSAMVRHVRNEAKSARITDMATLSEVVALFMGHRRKMLRACVKSVPSHLGDTRLWLRLLEERSIDPASRPANLTPAQYVELANACHRLA
;
A
#
# COMPACT_ATOMS: atom_id res chain seq x y z
N MET A 1 -7.45 2.60 -15.63
CA MET A 1 -6.97 1.21 -15.49
C MET A 1 -7.44 0.65 -14.16
N ALA A 2 -7.88 -0.60 -14.14
CA ALA A 2 -8.10 -1.34 -12.90
C ALA A 2 -7.10 -2.50 -12.81
N VAL A 3 -6.53 -2.70 -11.64
CA VAL A 3 -5.67 -3.81 -11.26
C VAL A 3 -6.46 -4.67 -10.29
N GLU A 4 -6.58 -5.95 -10.60
CA GLU A 4 -7.15 -6.95 -9.73
C GLU A 4 -6.08 -7.97 -9.38
N ILE A 5 -6.02 -8.33 -8.10
CA ILE A 5 -5.15 -9.38 -7.57
C ILE A 5 -6.10 -10.41 -6.96
N ASP A 6 -6.15 -11.63 -7.49
CA ASP A 6 -7.09 -12.64 -7.02
C ASP A 6 -6.37 -13.96 -6.68
N PRO A 7 -6.49 -14.46 -5.43
CA PRO A 7 -5.97 -15.78 -5.05
C PRO A 7 -6.77 -16.96 -5.62
N THR A 8 -7.99 -16.75 -6.12
CA THR A 8 -8.89 -17.85 -6.55
C THR A 8 -8.55 -18.41 -7.94
N LEU A 9 -7.70 -17.73 -8.71
CA LEU A 9 -7.31 -18.19 -10.04
C LEU A 9 -6.24 -19.29 -10.05
N SER A 10 -5.71 -19.65 -8.89
CA SER A 10 -4.78 -20.72 -8.50
C SER A 10 -3.99 -20.16 -7.31
N SER A 11 -3.30 -20.99 -6.54
CA SER A 11 -2.45 -20.62 -5.37
C SER A 11 -1.31 -19.60 -5.62
N ILE A 12 -1.36 -18.84 -6.72
CA ILE A 12 -0.48 -17.79 -7.20
C ILE A 12 -1.37 -16.56 -7.44
N ALA A 13 -1.00 -15.41 -6.87
CA ALA A 13 -1.77 -14.18 -6.99
C ALA A 13 -1.78 -13.67 -8.44
N LYS A 14 -2.81 -13.99 -9.25
CA LYS A 14 -2.86 -13.54 -10.65
C LYS A 14 -3.28 -12.08 -10.70
N LEU A 15 -2.52 -11.28 -11.45
CA LEU A 15 -2.87 -9.90 -11.76
C LEU A 15 -3.80 -9.89 -12.97
N ARG A 16 -4.96 -9.26 -12.85
CA ARG A 16 -5.84 -8.95 -13.98
C ARG A 16 -5.90 -7.44 -14.16
N LEU A 17 -5.41 -6.97 -15.29
CA LEU A 17 -5.50 -5.56 -15.67
C LEU A 17 -6.70 -5.37 -16.58
N THR A 18 -7.63 -4.49 -16.21
CA THR A 18 -8.77 -4.11 -17.07
C THR A 18 -8.59 -2.69 -17.59
N MET A 19 -8.64 -2.56 -18.92
CA MET A 19 -8.45 -1.31 -19.66
C MET A 19 -9.81 -0.68 -20.04
N PRO A 20 -9.90 0.66 -20.20
CA PRO A 20 -11.11 1.31 -20.69
C PRO A 20 -11.51 0.83 -22.10
N PRO A 21 -12.80 0.88 -22.47
CA PRO A 21 -13.24 0.57 -23.83
C PRO A 21 -12.51 1.44 -24.87
N GLY A 22 -11.95 0.82 -25.92
CA GLY A 22 -11.23 1.50 -27.00
C GLY A 22 -9.70 1.34 -26.99
N ASN A 23 -9.13 0.94 -25.85
CA ASN A 23 -7.70 0.61 -25.76
C ASN A 23 -7.49 -0.89 -25.98
N HIS A 24 -6.67 -1.22 -26.97
CA HIS A 24 -6.37 -2.59 -27.37
C HIS A 24 -5.19 -3.09 -26.54
N ALA A 25 -5.40 -4.07 -25.66
CA ALA A 25 -4.34 -4.79 -24.96
C ALA A 25 -4.15 -6.16 -25.64
N LYS A 26 -2.89 -6.50 -25.97
CA LYS A 26 -2.53 -7.84 -26.41
C LYS A 26 -2.22 -8.70 -25.19
N THR A 27 -2.94 -9.81 -25.04
CA THR A 27 -2.66 -10.83 -24.01
C THR A 27 -1.25 -11.39 -24.23
N ILE A 28 -0.38 -11.30 -23.22
CA ILE A 28 0.92 -11.99 -23.24
C ILE A 28 0.81 -13.18 -22.27
N GLU A 29 0.34 -14.31 -22.77
CA GLU A 29 0.55 -15.59 -22.10
C GLU A 29 1.98 -16.06 -22.39
N ARG A 30 2.81 -16.20 -21.36
CA ARG A 30 4.07 -16.94 -21.48
C ARG A 30 3.88 -18.32 -20.87
N MET A 31 3.88 -19.34 -21.73
CA MET A 31 3.75 -20.75 -21.37
C MET A 31 4.80 -21.18 -20.34
N GLY A 32 4.36 -21.99 -19.38
CA GLY A 32 5.23 -22.76 -18.50
C GLY A 32 4.48 -23.42 -17.34
N GLY A 33 3.95 -24.62 -17.57
CA GLY A 33 3.49 -25.53 -16.50
C GLY A 33 1.97 -25.74 -16.47
N SER A 34 1.56 -26.94 -16.88
CA SER A 34 0.16 -27.40 -16.92
C SER A 34 -0.50 -27.35 -15.53
N VAL A 35 -1.44 -26.41 -15.35
CA VAL A 35 -2.47 -26.50 -14.31
C VAL A 35 -3.80 -26.48 -15.03
N LYS A 36 -4.51 -27.62 -15.00
CA LYS A 36 -5.88 -27.73 -15.51
C LYS A 36 -6.75 -26.74 -14.74
N SER A 37 -7.27 -25.75 -15.46
CA SER A 37 -8.26 -24.79 -14.98
C SER A 37 -9.65 -25.44 -14.99
N GLU A 38 -9.98 -26.23 -13.97
CA GLU A 38 -11.38 -26.61 -13.73
C GLU A 38 -12.02 -25.52 -12.88
N GLY A 39 -12.74 -24.59 -13.53
CA GLY A 39 -13.53 -23.56 -12.82
C GLY A 39 -14.01 -22.37 -13.64
N LEU A 40 -13.41 -22.08 -14.79
CA LEU A 40 -14.01 -21.20 -15.80
C LEU A 40 -14.15 -22.00 -17.09
N GLY A 41 -15.37 -22.05 -17.62
CA GLY A 41 -15.66 -22.74 -18.86
C GLY A 41 -14.63 -22.42 -19.94
N ASP A 42 -14.21 -23.47 -20.62
CA ASP A 42 -13.25 -23.56 -21.73
C ASP A 42 -13.74 -22.82 -23.00
N GLY A 43 -14.51 -21.75 -22.84
CA GLY A 43 -14.90 -20.82 -23.88
C GLY A 43 -13.97 -19.63 -23.84
N GLY A 44 -12.85 -19.71 -24.57
CA GLY A 44 -11.89 -18.62 -24.75
C GLY A 44 -12.56 -17.34 -25.22
N ILE A 45 -12.96 -16.48 -24.28
CA ILE A 45 -13.27 -15.09 -24.57
C ILE A 45 -11.95 -14.34 -24.43
N GLU A 46 -11.23 -14.23 -25.54
CA GLU A 46 -10.11 -13.31 -25.68
C GLU A 46 -10.66 -11.89 -25.49
N ARG A 47 -10.52 -11.33 -24.28
CA ARG A 47 -10.99 -9.98 -23.97
C ARG A 47 -9.88 -9.00 -24.32
N GLN A 48 -10.10 -8.22 -25.38
CA GLN A 48 -9.16 -7.21 -25.92
C GLN A 48 -8.70 -6.15 -24.90
N ASN A 49 -9.32 -6.06 -23.72
CA ASN A 49 -9.00 -5.08 -22.70
C ASN A 49 -8.52 -5.71 -21.38
N VAL A 50 -8.10 -6.99 -21.40
CA VAL A 50 -7.61 -7.70 -20.22
C VAL A 50 -6.20 -8.23 -20.44
N GLN A 51 -5.27 -7.84 -19.57
CA GLN A 51 -3.95 -8.46 -19.49
C GLN A 51 -3.84 -9.31 -18.23
N ILE A 52 -3.47 -10.58 -18.41
CA ILE A 52 -3.21 -11.51 -17.31
C ILE A 52 -1.70 -11.60 -17.09
N VAL A 53 -1.26 -11.40 -15.86
CA VAL A 53 0.14 -11.61 -15.46
C VAL A 53 0.17 -12.81 -14.52
N ASN A 54 0.81 -13.89 -14.97
CA ASN A 54 1.04 -15.07 -14.16
C ASN A 54 2.35 -14.93 -13.38
N ALA A 55 2.30 -14.25 -12.24
CA ALA A 55 3.42 -14.04 -11.35
C ALA A 55 2.89 -13.80 -9.93
N ASP A 56 3.65 -14.16 -8.90
CA ASP A 56 3.31 -13.75 -7.54
C ASP A 56 3.30 -12.22 -7.43
N ALA A 57 2.36 -11.68 -6.64
CA ALA A 57 2.26 -10.25 -6.40
C ALA A 57 3.53 -9.68 -5.74
N LEU A 58 4.21 -10.49 -4.92
CA LEU A 58 5.42 -10.11 -4.20
C LEU A 58 6.61 -10.98 -4.64
N ALA A 59 7.79 -10.37 -4.79
CA ALA A 59 9.05 -11.12 -4.96
C ALA A 59 9.65 -11.59 -3.63
N GLY A 60 9.07 -11.17 -2.48
CA GLY A 60 9.54 -11.49 -1.14
C GLY A 60 8.65 -10.86 -0.06
N LYS A 61 9.16 -10.68 1.16
CA LYS A 61 8.37 -10.26 2.33
C LYS A 61 7.80 -8.83 2.28
N GLY A 62 8.18 -7.99 1.31
CA GLY A 62 7.82 -6.58 1.32
C GLY A 62 7.85 -5.83 0.00
N THR A 63 8.21 -6.49 -1.10
CA THR A 63 8.44 -5.84 -2.40
C THR A 63 7.55 -6.46 -3.45
N LEU A 64 6.85 -5.63 -4.23
CA LEU A 64 6.12 -6.12 -5.40
C LEU A 64 7.08 -6.84 -6.34
N ASN A 65 6.57 -7.87 -7.00
CA ASN A 65 7.33 -8.58 -8.00
C ASN A 65 7.67 -7.63 -9.17
N PRO A 66 8.94 -7.52 -9.60
CA PRO A 66 9.32 -6.66 -10.71
C PRO A 66 8.48 -6.91 -11.98
N ALA A 67 8.14 -8.17 -12.27
CA ALA A 67 7.28 -8.51 -13.40
C ALA A 67 5.87 -7.89 -13.30
N VAL A 68 5.34 -7.77 -12.07
CA VAL A 68 4.05 -7.13 -11.78
C VAL A 68 4.16 -5.62 -11.92
N VAL A 69 5.24 -5.01 -11.42
CA VAL A 69 5.50 -3.57 -11.56
C VAL A 69 5.62 -3.19 -13.04
N GLU A 70 6.46 -3.88 -13.80
CA GLU A 70 6.63 -3.64 -15.23
C GLU A 70 5.32 -3.82 -16.00
N ALA A 71 4.49 -4.81 -15.64
CA ALA A 71 3.19 -4.99 -16.28
C ALA A 71 2.26 -3.81 -16.02
N MET A 72 2.22 -3.30 -14.79
CA MET A 72 1.43 -2.11 -14.47
C MET A 72 1.95 -0.86 -15.19
N GLU A 73 3.27 -0.68 -15.32
CA GLU A 73 3.87 0.45 -16.04
C GLU A 73 3.60 0.40 -17.54
N ARG A 74 3.76 -0.78 -18.16
CA ARG A 74 3.41 -1.00 -19.57
C ARG A 74 1.95 -0.70 -19.81
N ALA A 75 1.06 -1.28 -19.02
CA ALA A 75 -0.37 -1.07 -19.17
C ALA A 75 -0.75 0.41 -18.95
N ARG A 76 -0.14 1.10 -17.99
CA ARG A 76 -0.34 2.55 -17.81
C ARG A 76 0.08 3.35 -19.04
N THR A 77 1.18 2.97 -19.68
CA THR A 77 1.67 3.61 -20.91
C THR A 77 0.71 3.36 -22.08
N GLU A 78 0.20 2.13 -22.21
CA GLU A 78 -0.76 1.75 -23.25
C GLU A 78 -2.15 2.39 -23.06
N VAL A 79 -2.62 2.57 -21.82
CA VAL A 79 -3.90 3.27 -21.57
C VAL A 79 -3.81 4.74 -21.97
N GLY A 80 -2.64 5.34 -21.72
CA GLY A 80 -2.50 6.78 -21.66
C GLY A 80 -2.99 7.36 -20.31
N PRO A 81 -3.19 8.69 -20.24
CA PRO A 81 -3.52 9.37 -19.00
C PRO A 81 -4.85 8.86 -18.42
N GLY A 82 -4.84 8.54 -17.13
CA GLY A 82 -6.03 8.07 -16.44
C GLY A 82 -5.73 7.55 -15.04
N ARG A 83 -6.80 7.22 -14.32
CA ARG A 83 -6.70 6.73 -12.94
C ARG A 83 -6.31 5.26 -12.88
N LEU A 84 -5.47 4.90 -11.91
CA LEU A 84 -5.15 3.55 -11.49
C LEU A 84 -6.01 3.15 -10.28
N LEU A 85 -6.80 2.10 -10.42
CA LEU A 85 -7.62 1.55 -9.36
C LEU A 85 -7.11 0.16 -8.97
N LEU A 86 -6.95 -0.13 -7.68
CA LEU A 86 -6.83 -1.50 -7.19
C LEU A 86 -8.21 -1.98 -6.75
N VAL A 87 -8.69 -3.08 -7.31
CA VAL A 87 -9.94 -3.73 -6.88
C VAL A 87 -9.63 -5.20 -6.64
N SER A 88 -9.63 -5.65 -5.39
CA SER A 88 -9.09 -6.98 -5.08
C SER A 88 -9.65 -7.57 -3.79
N ASN A 89 -9.89 -8.87 -3.81
CA ASN A 89 -9.94 -9.67 -2.59
C ASN A 89 -8.52 -10.11 -2.23
N LEU A 90 -7.78 -9.26 -1.54
CA LEU A 90 -6.34 -9.46 -1.34
C LEU A 90 -6.08 -10.69 -0.46
N PRO A 91 -5.16 -11.59 -0.87
CA PRO A 91 -4.70 -12.65 0.01
C PRO A 91 -4.09 -12.04 1.27
N TYR A 92 -4.41 -12.61 2.43
CA TYR A 92 -4.13 -11.98 3.72
C TYR A 92 -2.64 -11.72 3.96
N ASP A 93 -1.78 -12.63 3.53
CA ASP A 93 -0.34 -12.58 3.76
C ASP A 93 0.37 -11.53 2.89
N VAL A 94 -0.26 -11.11 1.79
CA VAL A 94 0.33 -10.14 0.84
C VAL A 94 -0.32 -8.76 0.91
N ALA A 95 -1.46 -8.64 1.59
CA ALA A 95 -2.29 -7.43 1.55
C ALA A 95 -1.53 -6.16 1.98
N SER A 96 -0.88 -6.19 3.15
CA SER A 96 -0.20 -5.00 3.69
C SER A 96 0.98 -4.53 2.81
N PRO A 97 1.92 -5.40 2.38
CA PRO A 97 3.00 -5.02 1.46
C PRO A 97 2.48 -4.45 0.13
N VAL A 98 1.49 -5.09 -0.49
CA VAL A 98 0.91 -4.64 -1.77
C VAL A 98 0.31 -3.24 -1.61
N ILE A 99 -0.51 -3.03 -0.58
CA ILE A 99 -1.16 -1.74 -0.29
C ILE A 99 -0.11 -0.66 -0.07
N VAL A 100 0.91 -0.92 0.76
CA VAL A 100 1.96 0.07 1.02
C VAL A 100 2.70 0.41 -0.27
N HIS A 101 3.05 -0.58 -1.10
CA HIS A 101 3.75 -0.33 -2.35
C HIS A 101 2.92 0.50 -3.32
N LEU A 102 1.62 0.25 -3.44
CA LEU A 102 0.73 1.04 -4.30
C LEU A 102 0.38 2.42 -3.72
N VAL A 103 0.75 2.70 -2.48
CA VAL A 103 0.62 4.03 -1.88
C VAL A 103 1.84 4.91 -2.14
N LYS A 104 3.05 4.31 -2.11
CA LYS A 104 4.31 5.05 -2.05
C LYS A 104 5.40 4.62 -3.05
N GLY A 105 5.17 3.56 -3.82
CA GLY A 105 6.11 3.02 -4.79
C GLY A 105 6.11 3.78 -6.12
N PRO A 106 6.83 3.27 -7.13
CA PRO A 106 6.91 3.89 -8.46
C PRO A 106 5.56 3.92 -9.19
N VAL A 107 4.72 2.91 -8.94
CA VAL A 107 3.34 2.84 -9.42
C VAL A 107 2.40 3.09 -8.26
N VAL A 108 1.67 4.20 -8.29
CA VAL A 108 0.72 4.59 -7.25
C VAL A 108 -0.72 4.45 -7.71
N ALA A 109 -1.57 3.90 -6.85
CA ALA A 109 -3.01 3.80 -7.07
C ALA A 109 -3.72 5.10 -6.65
N ASP A 110 -4.68 5.54 -7.46
CA ASP A 110 -5.56 6.68 -7.16
C ASP A 110 -6.70 6.29 -6.23
N ALA A 111 -7.12 5.03 -6.27
CA ALA A 111 -8.00 4.46 -5.27
C ALA A 111 -7.80 2.95 -5.16
N MET A 112 -8.11 2.42 -3.98
CA MET A 112 -8.08 1.00 -3.68
C MET A 112 -9.39 0.60 -3.02
N PHE A 113 -10.03 -0.45 -3.54
CA PHE A 113 -11.22 -1.08 -2.99
C PHE A 113 -10.87 -2.55 -2.73
N VAL A 114 -10.49 -2.85 -1.50
CA VAL A 114 -9.88 -4.13 -1.16
C VAL A 114 -10.63 -4.84 -0.06
N THR A 115 -10.73 -6.15 -0.16
CA THR A 115 -11.13 -7.00 0.97
C THR A 115 -9.88 -7.54 1.64
N VAL A 116 -9.78 -7.34 2.96
CA VAL A 116 -8.66 -7.77 3.80
C VAL A 116 -9.19 -8.35 5.11
N GLN A 117 -8.34 -8.96 5.94
CA GLN A 117 -8.73 -9.31 7.32
C GLN A 117 -9.20 -8.07 8.08
N LYS A 118 -10.21 -8.23 8.93
CA LYS A 118 -10.75 -7.14 9.75
C LYS A 118 -9.68 -6.45 10.59
N GLU A 119 -8.69 -7.19 11.11
CA GLU A 119 -7.60 -6.59 11.88
C GLU A 119 -6.68 -5.71 11.01
N VAL A 120 -6.40 -6.12 9.77
CA VAL A 120 -5.66 -5.28 8.81
C VAL A 120 -6.45 -4.02 8.49
N ALA A 121 -7.77 -4.13 8.26
CA ALA A 121 -8.65 -2.99 8.04
C ALA A 121 -8.67 -2.00 9.23
N ARG A 122 -8.67 -2.51 10.47
CA ARG A 122 -8.54 -1.68 11.69
C ARG A 122 -7.20 -0.97 11.72
N ARG A 123 -6.10 -1.65 11.38
CA ARG A 123 -4.78 -1.01 11.28
C ARG A 123 -4.71 0.05 10.19
N MET A 124 -5.36 -0.16 9.04
CA MET A 124 -5.41 0.84 7.96
C MET A 124 -6.10 2.14 8.42
N THR A 125 -7.19 2.02 9.18
CA THR A 125 -8.04 3.14 9.62
C THR A 125 -7.72 3.67 11.01
N ALA A 126 -6.74 3.09 11.72
CA ALA A 126 -6.43 3.44 13.09
C ALA A 126 -6.00 4.92 13.24
N ALA A 127 -6.50 5.57 14.28
CA ALA A 127 -6.08 6.91 14.68
C ALA A 127 -4.81 6.88 15.55
N PRO A 128 -4.01 7.97 15.58
CA PRO A 128 -2.84 8.08 16.46
C PRO A 128 -3.14 7.74 17.93
N GLY A 129 -2.14 7.18 18.61
CA GLY A 129 -2.19 6.77 20.02
C GLY A 129 -2.78 5.37 20.25
N GLY A 130 -3.53 4.82 19.30
CA GLY A 130 -4.17 3.50 19.40
C GLY A 130 -3.21 2.33 19.24
N ARG A 131 -3.59 1.14 19.75
CA ARG A 131 -2.81 -0.10 19.61
C ARG A 131 -2.53 -0.46 18.15
N ASP A 132 -3.52 -0.25 17.29
CA ASP A 132 -3.51 -0.68 15.89
C ASP A 132 -2.82 0.36 14.96
N TYR A 133 -2.54 1.57 15.48
CA TYR A 133 -1.86 2.63 14.74
C TYR A 133 -0.41 2.30 14.47
N GLY A 134 -0.05 2.30 13.19
CA GLY A 134 1.25 1.86 12.72
C GLY A 134 1.68 2.49 11.41
N THR A 135 2.78 1.97 10.86
CA THR A 135 3.32 2.35 9.55
C THR A 135 2.27 2.32 8.44
N LEU A 136 1.39 1.31 8.42
CA LEU A 136 0.31 1.19 7.44
C LEU A 136 -0.68 2.36 7.54
N SER A 137 -1.09 2.71 8.76
CA SER A 137 -1.99 3.83 9.04
C SER A 137 -1.36 5.15 8.57
N ILE A 138 -0.08 5.37 8.93
CA ILE A 138 0.65 6.59 8.61
C ILE A 138 0.69 6.82 7.09
N PHE A 139 1.15 5.84 6.30
CA PHE A 139 1.27 6.02 4.85
C PHE A 139 -0.08 6.22 4.17
N LEU A 140 -1.11 5.45 4.55
CA LEU A 140 -2.43 5.57 3.95
C LEU A 140 -3.07 6.94 4.23
N GLN A 141 -2.96 7.40 5.47
CA GLN A 141 -3.59 8.66 5.91
C GLN A 141 -2.76 9.89 5.53
N ALA A 142 -1.44 9.77 5.37
CA ALA A 142 -0.57 10.82 4.85
C ALA A 142 -0.79 11.09 3.35
N THR A 143 -1.25 10.08 2.60
CA THR A 143 -1.45 10.18 1.15
C THR A 143 -2.92 10.30 0.72
N GLY A 144 -3.86 9.96 1.62
CA GLY A 144 -5.27 9.86 1.24
C GLY A 144 -6.24 9.76 2.41
N GLU A 145 -7.45 9.36 2.06
CA GLU A 145 -8.52 9.00 3.00
C GLU A 145 -8.71 7.49 2.98
N VAL A 146 -8.95 6.90 4.15
CA VAL A 146 -9.14 5.45 4.32
C VAL A 146 -10.33 5.15 5.20
N GLU A 147 -11.16 4.21 4.78
CA GLU A 147 -12.47 3.94 5.39
C GLU A 147 -12.84 2.45 5.29
N ILE A 148 -13.39 1.89 6.36
CA ILE A 148 -14.02 0.56 6.33
C ILE A 148 -15.43 0.73 5.76
N LEU A 149 -15.68 0.18 4.58
CA LEU A 149 -17.00 0.23 3.94
C LEU A 149 -17.97 -0.81 4.50
N ARG A 150 -17.47 -2.02 4.80
CA ARG A 150 -18.29 -3.13 5.28
C ARG A 150 -17.45 -4.21 5.97
N VAL A 151 -17.98 -4.82 7.03
CA VAL A 151 -17.43 -6.05 7.63
C VAL A 151 -18.13 -7.26 7.02
N LEU A 152 -17.37 -8.29 6.66
CA LEU A 152 -17.83 -9.51 6.01
C LEU A 152 -17.58 -10.72 6.92
N LYS A 153 -18.61 -11.55 7.12
CA LYS A 153 -18.53 -12.76 7.93
C LYS A 153 -17.87 -13.92 7.16
N PRO A 154 -17.18 -14.86 7.84
CA PRO A 154 -16.58 -16.02 7.19
C PRO A 154 -17.51 -16.80 6.26
N SER A 155 -18.80 -16.86 6.61
CA SER A 155 -19.83 -17.58 5.87
C SER A 155 -20.05 -17.10 4.43
N VAL A 156 -19.53 -15.94 4.04
CA VAL A 156 -19.63 -15.43 2.65
C VAL A 156 -18.46 -15.87 1.76
N PHE A 157 -17.51 -16.63 2.29
CA PHE A 157 -16.32 -17.10 1.57
C PHE A 157 -16.28 -18.63 1.50
N TRP A 158 -15.59 -19.16 0.48
CA TRP A 158 -15.32 -20.59 0.32
C TRP A 158 -13.84 -20.84 -0.03
N PRO A 159 -13.11 -21.66 0.77
CA PRO A 159 -13.50 -22.13 2.10
C PRO A 159 -13.63 -20.96 3.10
N PRO A 160 -14.44 -21.10 4.17
CA PRO A 160 -14.59 -20.04 5.17
C PRO A 160 -13.27 -19.74 5.89
N PRO A 161 -12.84 -18.46 6.00
CA PRO A 161 -11.67 -18.09 6.78
C PRO A 161 -11.93 -18.19 8.30
N GLY A 162 -10.87 -18.33 9.09
CA GLY A 162 -10.98 -18.37 10.56
C GLY A 162 -11.30 -17.02 11.24
N VAL A 163 -11.38 -15.93 10.47
CA VAL A 163 -11.55 -14.56 10.98
C VAL A 163 -12.50 -13.74 10.11
N ASP A 164 -13.10 -12.69 10.68
CA ASP A 164 -13.88 -11.72 9.92
C ASP A 164 -12.99 -10.99 8.88
N SER A 165 -13.55 -10.72 7.70
CA SER A 165 -12.97 -9.84 6.68
C SER A 165 -13.60 -8.44 6.74
N ALA A 166 -12.99 -7.47 6.05
CA ALA A 166 -13.57 -6.16 5.84
C ALA A 166 -13.20 -5.62 4.46
N MET A 167 -14.18 -4.99 3.80
CA MET A 167 -13.99 -4.20 2.60
C MET A 167 -13.57 -2.80 3.01
N VAL A 168 -12.42 -2.35 2.50
CA VAL A 168 -11.79 -1.07 2.81
C VAL A 168 -11.61 -0.28 1.53
N ARG A 169 -11.89 1.01 1.63
CA ARG A 169 -11.60 1.98 0.58
C ARG A 169 -10.44 2.86 1.01
N HIS A 170 -9.47 3.04 0.13
CA HIS A 170 -8.52 4.14 0.20
C HIS A 170 -8.66 4.98 -1.07
N VAL A 171 -8.68 6.30 -0.92
CA VAL A 171 -8.67 7.24 -2.05
C VAL A 171 -7.51 8.19 -1.85
N ARG A 172 -6.63 8.27 -2.85
CA ARG A 172 -5.52 9.21 -2.82
C ARG A 172 -6.08 10.64 -2.82
N ASN A 173 -5.55 11.46 -1.93
CA ASN A 173 -5.88 12.87 -1.84
C ASN A 173 -4.67 13.66 -2.34
N GLU A 174 -4.85 14.40 -3.43
CA GLU A 174 -3.76 15.12 -4.10
C GLU A 174 -3.13 16.18 -3.17
N ALA A 175 -3.94 16.94 -2.43
CA ALA A 175 -3.44 17.95 -1.49
C ALA A 175 -2.68 17.34 -0.30
N LYS A 176 -3.08 16.16 0.18
CA LYS A 176 -2.31 15.39 1.18
C LYS A 176 -0.99 14.90 0.59
N SER A 177 -1.06 14.24 -0.56
CA SER A 177 0.11 13.66 -1.22
C SER A 177 1.15 14.72 -1.64
N ALA A 178 0.70 15.87 -2.14
CA ALA A 178 1.57 16.97 -2.57
C ALA A 178 2.32 17.65 -1.42
N ARG A 179 1.88 17.45 -0.16
CA ARG A 179 2.62 17.92 1.01
C ARG A 179 3.87 17.09 1.29
N ILE A 180 4.03 15.90 0.72
CA ILE A 180 5.18 15.05 0.93
C ILE A 180 6.28 15.48 -0.05
N THR A 181 7.34 16.12 0.45
CA THR A 181 8.44 16.59 -0.40
C THR A 181 9.22 15.42 -0.99
N ASP A 182 9.55 14.44 -0.15
CA ASP A 182 10.25 13.24 -0.58
C ASP A 182 9.71 12.01 0.17
N MET A 183 9.23 11.02 -0.59
CA MET A 183 8.64 9.80 -0.06
C MET A 183 9.68 8.85 0.54
N ALA A 184 10.92 8.90 0.05
CA ALA A 184 12.02 8.12 0.61
C ALA A 184 12.36 8.62 2.03
N THR A 185 12.55 9.93 2.19
CA THR A 185 12.79 10.58 3.49
C THR A 185 11.65 10.31 4.46
N LEU A 186 10.38 10.46 4.03
CA LEU A 186 9.23 10.10 4.87
C LEU A 186 9.29 8.63 5.31
N SER A 187 9.67 7.73 4.41
CA SER A 187 9.79 6.30 4.71
C SER A 187 10.83 6.02 5.77
N GLU A 188 11.98 6.69 5.71
CA GLU A 188 13.05 6.54 6.69
C GLU A 188 12.67 7.13 8.05
N VAL A 189 12.02 8.29 8.08
CA VAL A 189 11.54 8.91 9.33
C VAL A 189 10.48 8.05 10.00
N VAL A 190 9.53 7.50 9.23
CA VAL A 190 8.54 6.55 9.75
C VAL A 190 9.22 5.30 10.28
N ALA A 191 10.22 4.75 9.58
CA ALA A 191 10.97 3.58 10.02
C ALA A 191 11.75 3.83 11.31
N LEU A 192 12.46 4.96 11.42
CA LEU A 192 13.22 5.38 12.60
C LEU A 192 12.32 5.42 13.84
N PHE A 193 11.18 6.10 13.75
CA PHE A 193 10.31 6.28 14.91
C PHE A 193 9.46 5.04 15.20
N MET A 194 8.84 4.41 14.19
CA MET A 194 7.97 3.25 14.41
C MET A 194 8.75 1.97 14.72
N GLY A 195 10.01 1.85 14.30
CA GLY A 195 10.93 0.81 14.77
C GLY A 195 11.21 0.90 16.28
N HIS A 196 11.02 2.08 16.87
CA HIS A 196 11.14 2.35 18.29
C HIS A 196 9.82 2.80 18.93
N ARG A 197 8.68 2.28 18.44
CA ARG A 197 7.31 2.67 18.83
C ARG A 197 7.06 2.88 20.33
N ARG A 198 7.69 2.06 21.19
CA ARG A 198 7.49 2.06 22.64
C ARG A 198 8.41 3.02 23.40
N LYS A 199 9.42 3.60 22.74
CA LYS A 199 10.35 4.58 23.30
C LYS A 199 9.80 6.00 23.12
N MET A 200 10.33 6.94 23.90
CA MET A 200 10.06 8.36 23.73
C MET A 200 10.82 8.91 22.51
N LEU A 201 10.29 9.95 21.86
CA LEU A 201 10.91 10.56 20.67
C LEU A 201 12.36 10.99 20.94
N ARG A 202 12.63 11.60 22.11
CA ARG A 202 14.00 11.97 22.55
C ARG A 202 14.99 10.80 22.64
N ALA A 203 14.49 9.58 22.79
CA ALA A 203 15.31 8.37 22.79
C ALA A 203 15.48 7.81 21.37
N CYS A 204 14.48 7.96 20.49
CA CYS A 204 14.56 7.53 19.10
C CYS A 204 15.56 8.37 18.29
N VAL A 205 15.59 9.68 18.49
CA VAL A 205 16.47 10.62 17.76
C VAL A 205 17.97 10.43 18.05
N LYS A 206 18.32 9.61 19.05
CA LYS A 206 19.72 9.21 19.32
C LYS A 206 20.24 8.18 18.31
N SER A 207 19.34 7.54 17.58
CA SER A 207 19.64 6.53 16.56
C SER A 207 19.36 7.05 15.15
N VAL A 208 19.28 8.38 14.99
CA VAL A 208 19.10 8.99 13.67
C VAL A 208 20.33 8.68 12.79
N PRO A 209 20.14 8.21 11.54
CA PRO A 209 21.19 8.16 10.55
C PRO A 209 21.79 9.54 10.28
N SER A 210 23.10 9.62 10.06
CA SER A 210 23.82 10.90 9.88
C SER A 210 23.35 11.71 8.67
N HIS A 211 22.86 11.06 7.62
CA HIS A 211 22.30 11.75 6.44
C HIS A 211 20.92 12.37 6.71
N LEU A 212 20.28 12.01 7.82
CA LEU A 212 19.08 12.69 8.34
C LEU A 212 19.45 13.70 9.45
N GLY A 213 20.72 14.10 9.53
CA GLY A 213 21.25 15.03 10.51
C GLY A 213 21.63 14.39 11.85
N ASP A 214 21.60 15.19 12.92
CA ASP A 214 22.03 14.76 14.25
C ASP A 214 20.93 14.91 15.31
N THR A 215 21.19 14.39 16.52
CA THR A 215 20.24 14.46 17.64
C THR A 215 19.86 15.90 18.00
N ARG A 216 20.78 16.87 17.89
CA ARG A 216 20.50 18.27 18.26
C ARG A 216 19.53 18.90 17.26
N LEU A 217 19.72 18.63 15.97
CA LEU A 217 18.80 19.03 14.93
C LEU A 217 17.40 18.49 15.21
N TRP A 218 17.27 17.19 15.45
CA TRP A 218 15.96 16.58 15.67
C TRP A 218 15.24 17.09 16.91
N LEU A 219 15.95 17.38 18.00
CA LEU A 219 15.34 18.01 19.18
C LEU A 219 14.79 19.41 18.85
N ARG A 220 15.52 20.22 18.09
CA ARG A 220 15.01 21.51 17.59
C ARG A 220 13.81 21.35 16.67
N LEU A 221 13.85 20.39 15.75
CA LEU A 221 12.74 20.13 14.82
C LEU A 221 11.44 19.76 15.57
N LEU A 222 11.55 18.95 16.63
CA LEU A 222 10.42 18.60 17.50
C LEU A 222 9.88 19.85 18.21
N GLU A 223 10.76 20.65 18.80
CA GLU A 223 10.40 21.89 19.52
C GLU A 223 9.70 22.91 18.62
N GLU A 224 10.26 23.22 17.45
CA GLU A 224 9.69 24.14 16.45
C GLU A 224 8.28 23.74 16.00
N ARG A 225 7.95 22.44 16.05
CA ARG A 225 6.65 21.88 15.67
C ARG A 225 5.74 21.62 16.87
N SER A 226 6.13 22.09 18.05
CA SER A 226 5.39 21.89 19.30
C SER A 226 5.13 20.41 19.60
N ILE A 227 6.08 19.54 19.26
CA ILE A 227 6.03 18.10 19.53
C ILE A 227 6.84 17.81 20.79
N ASP A 228 6.18 17.35 21.85
CA ASP A 228 6.83 16.97 23.09
C ASP A 228 7.84 15.82 22.88
N PRO A 229 9.14 16.01 23.16
CA PRO A 229 10.14 14.95 23.04
C PRO A 229 9.91 13.75 23.97
N ALA A 230 9.09 13.89 25.01
CA ALA A 230 8.63 12.80 25.88
C ALA A 230 7.47 11.99 25.29
N SER A 231 6.82 12.47 24.22
CA SER A 231 5.79 11.71 23.49
C SER A 231 6.38 10.46 22.84
N ARG A 232 5.49 9.53 22.47
CA ARG A 232 5.86 8.30 21.76
C ARG A 232 5.56 8.45 20.26
N PRO A 233 6.32 7.78 19.38
CA PRO A 233 6.05 7.70 17.94
C PRO A 233 4.58 7.44 17.58
N ALA A 234 3.93 6.52 18.30
CA ALA A 234 2.54 6.18 18.04
C ALA A 234 1.56 7.35 18.24
N ASN A 235 1.93 8.40 18.98
CA ASN A 235 1.08 9.57 19.21
C ASN A 235 1.20 10.62 18.12
N LEU A 236 2.21 10.52 17.25
CA LEU A 236 2.38 11.44 16.13
C LEU A 236 1.31 11.21 15.07
N THR A 237 0.70 12.30 14.60
CA THR A 237 -0.22 12.27 13.48
C THR A 237 0.52 12.02 12.15
N PRO A 238 -0.16 11.53 11.10
CA PRO A 238 0.44 11.39 9.78
C PRO A 238 0.99 12.73 9.25
N ALA A 239 0.31 13.84 9.55
CA ALA A 239 0.77 15.18 9.16
C ALA A 239 2.09 15.56 9.84
N GLN A 240 2.23 15.30 11.14
CA GLN A 240 3.49 15.55 11.87
C GLN A 240 4.64 14.71 11.33
N TYR A 241 4.39 13.46 10.92
CA TYR A 241 5.41 12.65 10.23
C TYR A 241 5.89 13.31 8.93
N VAL A 242 4.96 13.83 8.11
CA VAL A 242 5.28 14.55 6.87
C VAL A 242 6.06 15.84 7.16
N GLU A 243 5.63 16.62 8.15
CA GLU A 243 6.29 17.88 8.53
C GLU A 243 7.73 17.67 9.01
N LEU A 244 7.97 16.62 9.79
CA LEU A 244 9.31 16.24 10.25
C LEU A 244 10.19 15.77 9.09
N ALA A 245 9.65 14.92 8.21
CA ALA A 245 10.37 14.44 7.03
C ALA A 245 10.78 15.59 6.09
N ASN A 246 9.84 16.50 5.79
CA ASN A 246 10.11 17.67 4.94
C ASN A 246 11.14 18.61 5.56
N ALA A 247 11.12 18.76 6.88
CA ALA A 247 12.05 19.64 7.58
C ALA A 247 13.48 19.10 7.56
N CYS A 248 13.63 17.79 7.77
CA CYS A 248 14.91 17.11 7.66
C CYS A 248 15.45 17.14 6.23
N HIS A 249 14.59 16.93 5.23
CA HIS A 249 14.98 16.91 3.81
C HIS A 249 15.58 18.24 3.33
N ARG A 250 15.06 19.38 3.79
CA ARG A 250 15.58 20.71 3.40
C ARG A 250 16.98 21.03 3.94
N LEU A 251 17.49 20.22 4.87
CA LEU A 251 18.75 20.44 5.55
C LEU A 251 19.84 19.42 5.16
N ALA A 252 19.47 18.42 4.35
CA ALA A 252 20.36 17.46 3.72
C ALA A 252 20.81 17.98 2.35
#